data_AF-A0A6A6KEH9-F1
#
_entry.id   AF-A0A6A6KEH9-F1
#
_cell.length_a   1.000
_cell.length_b   1.000
_cell.length_c   1.000
_cell.angle_alpha   90.00
_cell.angle_beta   90.00
_cell.angle_gamma   90.00
#
_symmetry.space_group_name_H-M   'P 1'
#
loop_
_entity.id
_entity.type
_entity.pdbx_description
1 polymer ?
#
loop_
_entity_poly.entity_id
_entity_poly.type
_entity_poly.pdbx_seq_one_letter_code
_entity_poly.pdbx_strand_id
1 'polypeptide(L)'
;MDLFVSEKMEEMELLGYIIVAFLLTILRTVKCQGSGWIDAHATFYGGGDASGTMGGACGYGNLYSQGYGSNTAALSTALFNSGLSCGACFEIKCVNDNQWVPCRKTGGIRFTINGHSYFNLVLITNVGGAGDVVSVSIKGSETNWQVMSRNWGQNGRATPI
;
A
#
# COMPACT_ATOMS: atom_id res chain seq x y z
N MET A 1 6.37 -44.36 47.95
CA MET A 1 5.60 -43.14 47.58
C MET A 1 5.64 -42.93 46.06
N ASP A 2 5.70 -44.04 45.30
CA ASP A 2 6.22 -44.03 43.92
C ASP A 2 5.13 -44.28 42.87
N LEU A 3 3.90 -44.60 43.29
CA LEU A 3 2.74 -44.73 42.39
C LEU A 3 2.06 -43.38 42.09
N PHE A 4 2.12 -42.41 43.02
CA PHE A 4 1.55 -41.06 42.84
C PHE A 4 2.36 -40.15 41.90
N VAL A 5 3.63 -40.51 41.64
CA VAL A 5 4.54 -39.74 40.78
C VAL A 5 4.35 -40.13 39.31
N SER A 6 4.08 -41.40 39.00
CA SER A 6 3.87 -41.87 37.62
C SER A 6 2.55 -41.36 37.01
N GLU A 7 1.47 -41.32 37.80
CA GLU A 7 0.14 -40.86 37.35
C GLU A 7 0.09 -39.35 37.06
N LYS A 8 0.91 -38.55 37.77
CA LYS A 8 1.05 -37.10 37.57
C LYS A 8 1.95 -36.70 36.40
N MET A 9 2.81 -37.61 35.93
CA MET A 9 3.71 -37.38 34.80
C MET A 9 2.99 -37.54 33.46
N GLU A 10 2.03 -38.48 33.33
CA GLU A 10 1.21 -38.64 32.12
C GLU A 10 0.23 -37.48 31.90
N GLU A 11 -0.36 -36.94 32.97
CA GLU A 11 -1.27 -35.78 32.94
C GLU A 11 -0.58 -34.48 32.47
N MET A 12 0.69 -34.25 32.86
CA MET A 12 1.46 -33.06 32.45
C MET A 12 1.95 -33.14 31.00
N GLU A 13 2.28 -34.33 30.51
CA GLU A 13 2.61 -34.57 29.10
C GLU A 13 1.40 -34.32 28.20
N LEU A 14 0.20 -34.74 28.62
CA LEU A 14 -1.04 -34.55 27.85
C LEU A 14 -1.42 -33.05 27.75
N LEU A 15 -1.32 -32.31 28.85
CA LEU A 15 -1.51 -30.85 28.87
C LEU A 15 -0.49 -30.14 27.99
N GLY A 16 0.78 -30.59 28.02
CA GLY A 16 1.84 -30.09 27.14
C GLY A 16 1.52 -30.31 25.66
N TYR A 17 1.07 -31.52 25.29
CA TYR A 17 0.66 -31.83 23.91
C TYR A 17 -0.55 -31.00 23.45
N ILE A 18 -1.54 -30.75 24.32
CA ILE A 18 -2.69 -29.92 23.99
C ILE A 18 -2.26 -28.46 23.76
N ILE A 19 -1.39 -27.91 24.61
CA ILE A 19 -0.88 -26.54 24.46
C ILE A 19 -0.04 -26.41 23.18
N VAL A 20 0.83 -27.38 22.89
CA VAL A 20 1.65 -27.40 21.68
C VAL A 20 0.79 -27.55 20.43
N ALA A 21 -0.23 -28.42 20.44
CA ALA A 21 -1.20 -28.55 19.35
C ALA A 21 -1.99 -27.26 19.13
N PHE A 22 -2.41 -26.57 20.20
CA PHE A 22 -3.13 -25.30 20.12
C PHE A 22 -2.24 -24.16 19.61
N LEU A 23 -0.97 -24.11 20.01
CA LEU A 23 0.01 -23.16 19.46
C LEU A 23 0.33 -23.45 17.98
N LEU A 24 0.42 -24.73 17.58
CA LEU A 24 0.65 -25.14 16.20
C LEU A 24 -0.55 -24.87 15.28
N THR A 25 -1.79 -24.86 15.80
CA THR A 25 -2.98 -24.47 15.01
C THR A 25 -3.07 -22.96 14.82
N ILE A 26 -2.70 -22.15 15.82
CA ILE A 26 -2.65 -20.67 15.71
C ILE A 26 -1.61 -20.23 14.67
N LEU A 27 -0.50 -20.97 14.51
CA LEU A 27 0.54 -20.66 13.51
C LEU A 27 0.12 -20.88 12.05
N ARG A 28 -0.98 -21.60 11.77
CA ARG A 28 -1.33 -22.07 10.41
C ARG A 28 -2.35 -21.23 9.64
N THR A 29 -2.92 -20.15 10.18
CA THR A 29 -4.04 -19.44 9.51
C THR A 29 -3.91 -17.93 9.39
N VAL A 30 -2.71 -17.40 9.10
CA VAL A 30 -2.61 -16.12 8.36
C VAL A 30 -2.47 -16.45 6.88
N LYS A 31 -3.59 -16.77 6.21
CA LYS A 31 -3.63 -16.82 4.75
C LYS A 31 -3.95 -15.42 4.24
N CYS A 32 -2.93 -14.70 3.80
CA CYS A 32 -3.14 -13.59 2.86
C CYS A 32 -3.69 -14.21 1.56
N GLN A 33 -5.00 -14.23 1.38
CA GLN A 33 -5.59 -14.42 0.06
C GLN A 33 -5.25 -13.19 -0.78
N GLY A 34 -4.07 -13.20 -1.39
CA GLY A 34 -3.82 -12.33 -2.54
C GLY A 34 -4.85 -12.71 -3.61
N SER A 35 -5.71 -11.76 -3.98
CA SER A 35 -6.53 -11.89 -5.18
C SER A 35 -5.64 -12.31 -6.34
N GLY A 36 -5.99 -13.38 -7.05
CA GLY A 36 -5.24 -13.82 -8.23
C GLY A 36 -5.16 -12.74 -9.31
N TRP A 37 -4.37 -13.00 -10.36
CA TRP A 37 -4.29 -12.10 -11.52
C TRP A 37 -5.69 -11.82 -12.09
N ILE A 38 -5.97 -10.54 -12.36
CA ILE A 38 -7.19 -10.11 -13.03
C ILE A 38 -6.88 -9.76 -14.49
N ASP A 39 -7.72 -10.23 -15.42
CA ASP A 39 -7.59 -9.86 -16.83
C ASP A 39 -7.96 -8.39 -17.02
N ALA A 40 -7.10 -7.66 -17.72
CA ALA A 40 -7.28 -6.25 -18.04
C ALA A 40 -6.75 -5.94 -19.44
N HIS A 41 -7.29 -4.87 -20.04
CA HIS A 41 -6.81 -4.35 -21.32
C HIS A 41 -5.93 -3.12 -21.09
N ALA A 42 -4.75 -3.11 -21.71
CA ALA A 42 -3.81 -2.00 -21.63
C ALA A 42 -3.57 -1.40 -23.02
N THR A 43 -3.53 -0.07 -23.09
CA THR A 43 -3.12 0.71 -24.27
C THR A 43 -1.99 1.63 -23.87
N PHE A 44 -1.25 2.15 -24.86
CA PHE A 44 -0.24 3.17 -24.62
C PHE A 44 -0.71 4.54 -25.14
N TYR A 45 -0.20 5.60 -24.50
CA TYR A 45 -0.32 6.98 -24.99
C TYR A 45 0.96 7.74 -24.64
N GLY A 46 1.22 8.84 -25.36
CA GLY A 46 2.48 9.59 -25.22
C GLY A 46 3.64 8.95 -25.97
N GLY A 47 4.86 9.44 -25.74
CA GLY A 47 6.08 8.82 -26.28
C GLY A 47 6.60 7.69 -25.39
N GLY A 48 7.45 6.82 -25.94
CA GLY A 48 8.13 5.75 -25.18
C GLY A 48 9.05 6.28 -24.06
N ASP A 49 9.41 7.56 -24.14
CA ASP A 49 10.12 8.34 -23.13
C ASP A 49 9.17 9.05 -22.14
N ALA A 50 7.91 8.64 -22.06
CA ALA A 50 6.85 9.29 -21.26
C ALA A 50 6.56 10.75 -21.67
N SER A 51 7.00 11.21 -22.84
CA SER A 51 6.60 12.53 -23.35
C SER A 51 5.07 12.60 -23.50
N GLY A 52 4.48 13.72 -23.07
CA GLY A 52 3.03 13.92 -23.11
C GLY A 52 2.22 13.23 -21.99
N THR A 53 2.86 12.52 -21.04
CA THR A 53 2.17 11.89 -19.90
C THR A 53 2.31 12.66 -18.58
N MET A 54 2.99 13.82 -18.61
CA MET A 54 3.31 14.63 -17.43
C MET A 54 2.05 15.20 -16.74
N GLY A 55 2.10 15.32 -15.41
CA GLY A 55 1.04 15.88 -14.59
C GLY A 55 0.00 14.85 -14.16
N GLY A 56 -0.74 14.31 -15.13
CA GLY A 56 -1.82 13.33 -14.91
C GLY A 56 -2.89 13.77 -13.90
N ALA A 57 -3.88 12.91 -13.65
CA ALA A 57 -4.93 13.17 -12.66
C ALA A 57 -4.41 13.18 -11.21
N CYS A 58 -3.22 12.61 -10.97
CA CYS A 58 -2.58 12.55 -9.65
C CYS A 58 -1.77 13.82 -9.29
N GLY A 59 -1.56 14.74 -10.23
CA GLY A 59 -0.89 16.01 -9.96
C GLY A 59 0.61 15.89 -9.69
N TYR A 60 1.27 14.85 -10.22
CA TYR A 60 2.70 14.59 -9.97
C TYR A 60 3.65 15.54 -10.70
N GLY A 61 3.14 16.35 -11.62
CA GLY A 61 3.97 17.24 -12.43
C GLY A 61 4.93 16.41 -13.30
N ASN A 62 6.23 16.71 -13.23
CA ASN A 62 7.24 15.97 -14.01
C ASN A 62 7.56 14.61 -13.35
N LEU A 63 7.17 13.53 -14.03
CA LEU A 63 7.32 12.15 -13.57
C LEU A 63 8.78 11.72 -13.39
N TYR A 64 9.72 12.30 -14.16
CA TYR A 64 11.14 12.06 -14.00
C TYR A 64 11.67 12.68 -12.71
N SER A 65 11.30 13.93 -12.43
CA SER A 65 11.69 14.62 -11.20
C SER A 65 11.14 13.93 -9.95
N GLN A 66 9.95 13.34 -10.06
CA GLN A 66 9.34 12.54 -8.98
C GLN A 66 9.97 11.14 -8.83
N GLY A 67 10.82 10.71 -9.76
CA GLY A 67 11.48 9.39 -9.74
C GLY A 67 10.63 8.25 -10.30
N TYR A 68 9.52 8.56 -10.97
CA TYR A 68 8.70 7.55 -11.66
C TYR A 68 9.25 7.18 -13.04
N GLY A 69 9.79 8.16 -13.78
CA GLY A 69 10.30 7.96 -15.14
C GLY A 69 9.22 7.45 -16.10
N SER A 70 9.58 6.50 -16.97
CA SER A 70 8.65 5.83 -17.89
C SER A 70 7.82 4.71 -17.25
N ASN A 71 8.10 4.34 -15.99
CA ASN A 71 7.38 3.29 -15.27
C ASN A 71 6.09 3.84 -14.64
N THR A 72 5.20 4.37 -15.47
CA THR A 72 3.89 4.93 -15.07
C THR A 72 2.78 4.40 -15.98
N ALA A 73 1.58 4.29 -15.42
CA ALA A 73 0.40 3.85 -16.14
C ALA A 73 -0.81 4.72 -15.76
N ALA A 74 -1.67 5.00 -16.75
CA ALA A 74 -2.99 5.53 -16.47
C ALA A 74 -3.95 4.38 -16.14
N LEU A 75 -4.80 4.59 -15.14
CA LEU A 75 -5.73 3.58 -14.63
C LEU A 75 -7.15 3.85 -15.12
N SER A 76 -7.95 2.79 -15.25
CA SER A 76 -9.40 2.90 -15.47
C SER A 76 -10.08 3.56 -14.25
N THR A 77 -11.29 4.08 -14.38
CA THR A 77 -12.01 4.71 -13.25
C THR A 77 -12.12 3.80 -12.02
N ALA A 78 -12.31 2.49 -12.25
CA ALA A 78 -12.39 1.50 -11.18
C ALA A 78 -11.06 1.35 -10.41
N LEU A 79 -9.94 1.32 -11.13
CA LEU A 79 -8.60 1.23 -10.52
C LEU A 79 -8.06 2.59 -10.08
N PHE A 80 -8.50 3.70 -10.65
CA PHE A 80 -8.12 5.04 -10.22
C PHE A 80 -8.78 5.38 -8.89
N ASN A 81 -10.01 4.89 -8.69
CA ASN A 81 -10.76 4.98 -7.44
C ASN A 81 -10.75 6.42 -6.86
N SER A 82 -11.12 7.39 -7.70
CA SER A 82 -11.08 8.82 -7.38
C SER A 82 -9.74 9.32 -6.83
N GLY A 83 -8.62 8.74 -7.27
CA GLY A 83 -7.27 9.09 -6.85
C GLY A 83 -6.78 8.34 -5.61
N LEU A 84 -7.55 7.38 -5.06
CA LEU A 84 -7.10 6.51 -3.95
C LEU A 84 -5.82 5.75 -4.32
N SER A 85 -5.74 5.30 -5.57
CA SER A 85 -4.64 4.50 -6.09
C SER A 85 -3.49 5.33 -6.65
N CYS A 86 -3.48 6.65 -6.46
CA CYS A 86 -2.50 7.51 -7.12
C CYS A 86 -1.04 7.08 -6.88
N GLY A 87 -0.52 6.92 -5.68
CA GLY A 87 0.87 6.48 -5.48
C GLY A 87 1.08 4.97 -5.60
N ALA A 88 0.04 4.22 -5.97
CA ALA A 88 0.04 2.77 -5.88
C ALA A 88 0.93 2.13 -6.95
N CYS A 89 1.41 0.95 -6.58
CA CYS A 89 2.27 0.11 -7.38
C CYS A 89 1.46 -1.07 -7.91
N PHE A 90 1.43 -1.25 -9.23
CA PHE A 90 0.74 -2.37 -9.87
C PHE A 90 1.74 -3.30 -10.54
N GLU A 91 1.52 -4.60 -10.40
CA GLU A 91 2.21 -5.62 -11.19
C GLU A 91 1.36 -5.92 -12.43
N ILE A 92 1.98 -5.82 -13.61
CA ILE A 92 1.32 -6.02 -14.89
C ILE A 92 2.13 -7.08 -15.66
N LYS A 93 1.42 -8.02 -16.29
CA LYS A 93 1.98 -9.01 -17.19
C LYS A 93 1.11 -9.16 -18.42
N CYS A 94 1.70 -9.47 -19.57
CA CYS A 94 0.93 -9.86 -20.74
C CYS A 94 0.48 -11.32 -20.61
N VAL A 95 -0.73 -11.66 -21.07
CA VAL A 95 -1.34 -12.99 -20.89
C VAL A 95 -0.46 -14.14 -21.43
N ASN A 96 0.28 -13.88 -22.51
CA ASN A 96 1.16 -14.86 -23.16
C ASN A 96 2.66 -14.57 -22.92
N ASP A 97 2.99 -13.74 -21.94
CA ASP A 97 4.36 -13.40 -21.58
C ASP A 97 4.61 -13.71 -20.09
N ASN A 98 5.73 -14.36 -19.81
CA ASN A 98 6.14 -14.69 -18.44
C ASN A 98 7.00 -13.58 -17.81
N GLN A 99 7.25 -12.48 -18.51
CA GLN A 99 7.90 -11.30 -17.95
C GLN A 99 6.91 -10.46 -17.14
N TRP A 100 7.27 -10.22 -15.88
CA TRP A 100 6.63 -9.25 -15.00
C TRP A 100 7.71 -8.38 -14.37
N VAL A 101 7.41 -7.10 -14.20
CA VAL A 101 8.34 -6.15 -13.57
C VAL A 101 7.89 -5.95 -12.12
N PRO A 102 8.70 -6.30 -11.12
CA PRO A 102 8.35 -6.05 -9.73
C PRO A 102 8.27 -4.55 -9.48
N CYS A 103 7.21 -4.09 -8.80
CA CYS A 103 7.11 -2.69 -8.43
C CYS A 103 8.01 -2.36 -7.23
N ARG A 104 9.30 -2.13 -7.52
CA ARG A 104 10.28 -1.70 -6.52
C ARG A 104 10.44 -0.19 -6.56
N LYS A 105 10.01 0.48 -5.50
CA LYS A 105 10.26 1.90 -5.26
C LYS A 105 11.42 2.06 -4.29
N THR A 106 12.43 2.85 -4.67
CA THR A 106 13.56 3.21 -3.81
C THR A 106 13.36 4.64 -3.27
N GLY A 107 13.94 4.93 -2.10
CA GLY A 107 13.88 6.29 -1.52
C GLY A 107 12.65 6.62 -0.67
N GLY A 108 11.83 5.62 -0.29
CA GLY A 108 10.74 5.77 0.69
C GLY A 108 9.57 6.66 0.23
N ILE A 109 8.53 6.75 1.07
CA ILE A 109 7.37 7.61 0.81
C ILE A 109 7.82 9.08 0.81
N ARG A 110 7.38 9.85 -0.18
CA ARG A 110 7.69 11.27 -0.33
C ARG A 110 6.44 12.11 -0.05
N PHE A 111 6.65 13.22 0.65
CA PHE A 111 5.60 14.17 0.99
C PHE A 111 5.95 15.53 0.42
N THR A 112 5.07 16.07 -0.41
CA THR A 112 5.18 17.44 -0.90
C THR A 112 4.11 18.26 -0.20
N ILE A 113 4.55 19.22 0.62
CA ILE A 113 3.66 20.15 1.31
C ILE A 113 3.53 21.40 0.46
N ASN A 114 2.31 21.66 0.00
CA ASN A 114 1.87 22.91 -0.60
C ASN A 114 0.77 23.51 0.28
N GLY A 115 0.28 24.69 -0.03
CA GLY A 115 -0.83 25.27 0.73
C GLY A 115 -1.13 26.70 0.37
N HIS A 116 -2.19 27.20 1.00
CA HIS A 116 -2.53 28.62 1.07
C HIS A 116 -2.63 29.00 2.55
N SER A 117 -2.74 30.30 2.87
CA SER A 117 -2.85 30.83 4.24
C SER A 117 -3.91 30.15 5.14
N TYR A 118 -4.88 29.44 4.56
CA TYR A 118 -5.99 28.82 5.27
C TYR A 118 -6.06 27.29 5.12
N PHE A 119 -5.13 26.66 4.40
CA PHE A 119 -5.09 25.21 4.30
C PHE A 119 -3.72 24.71 3.87
N ASN A 120 -3.28 23.61 4.47
CA ASN A 120 -2.12 22.86 3.99
C ASN A 120 -2.60 21.74 3.09
N LEU A 121 -1.92 21.56 1.96
CA LEU A 121 -2.14 20.53 0.97
C LEU A 121 -0.92 19.59 0.94
N VAL A 122 -1.10 18.34 1.33
CA VAL A 122 -0.03 17.33 1.31
C VAL A 122 -0.27 16.38 0.16
N LEU A 123 0.68 16.32 -0.77
CA LEU A 123 0.73 15.35 -1.85
C LEU A 123 1.68 14.21 -1.43
N ILE A 124 1.18 12.98 -1.48
CA ILE A 124 1.96 11.78 -1.15
C ILE A 124 2.38 11.10 -2.45
N THR A 125 3.68 10.83 -2.59
CA THR A 125 4.25 10.14 -3.76
C THR A 125 5.18 9.01 -3.32
N ASN A 126 5.57 8.17 -4.26
CA ASN A 126 6.53 7.07 -4.04
C ASN A 126 6.07 6.07 -2.97
N VAL A 127 4.77 5.76 -2.93
CA VAL A 127 4.21 4.77 -2.00
C VAL A 127 4.60 3.38 -2.48
N GLY A 128 5.50 2.73 -1.73
CA GLY A 128 5.92 1.35 -2.01
C GLY A 128 4.94 0.35 -1.40
N GLY A 129 4.70 -0.77 -2.10
CA GLY A 129 3.80 -1.84 -1.66
C GLY A 129 2.53 -1.96 -2.51
N ALA A 130 1.81 -3.06 -2.33
CA ALA A 130 0.53 -3.29 -2.98
C ALA A 130 -0.61 -2.62 -2.19
N GLY A 131 -1.42 -1.79 -2.85
CA GLY A 131 -2.63 -1.19 -2.27
C GLY A 131 -2.70 0.33 -2.33
N ASP A 132 -3.85 0.84 -1.91
CA ASP A 132 -4.22 2.26 -1.97
C ASP A 132 -3.91 3.00 -0.66
N VAL A 133 -3.60 4.29 -0.76
CA VAL A 133 -3.48 5.16 0.43
C VAL A 133 -4.89 5.52 0.90
N VAL A 134 -5.47 4.77 1.84
CA VAL A 134 -6.87 4.98 2.25
C VAL A 134 -7.08 6.23 3.12
N SER A 135 -6.13 6.56 3.99
CA SER A 135 -6.26 7.67 4.95
C SER A 135 -4.90 8.31 5.26
N VAL A 136 -4.90 9.61 5.51
CA VAL A 136 -3.72 10.37 5.92
C VAL A 136 -4.09 11.19 7.15
N SER A 137 -3.21 11.19 8.15
CA SER A 137 -3.37 12.03 9.34
C SER A 137 -2.11 12.86 9.53
N ILE A 138 -2.28 14.08 10.06
CA ILE A 138 -1.18 14.97 10.40
C ILE A 138 -1.18 15.20 11.92
N LYS A 139 0.01 15.32 12.48
CA LYS A 139 0.21 15.65 13.89
C LYS A 139 1.23 16.78 14.00
N GLY A 140 0.86 17.87 14.67
CA GLY A 140 1.76 18.95 15.03
C GLY A 140 2.53 18.62 16.31
N SER A 141 3.47 19.49 16.69
CA SER A 141 4.26 19.33 17.92
C SER A 141 3.38 19.22 19.18
N GLU A 142 2.25 19.91 19.20
CA GLU A 142 1.36 20.01 20.36
C GLU A 142 -0.07 19.51 20.09
N THR A 143 -0.32 18.90 18.92
CA THR A 143 -1.67 18.45 18.56
C THR A 143 -1.81 16.93 18.59
N ASN A 144 -3.05 16.46 18.73
CA ASN A 144 -3.38 15.07 18.46
C ASN A 144 -3.36 14.80 16.95
N TRP A 145 -3.35 13.53 16.57
CA TRP A 145 -3.52 13.13 15.18
C TRP A 145 -4.84 13.66 14.64
N GLN A 146 -4.76 14.48 13.60
CA GLN A 146 -5.90 15.03 12.89
C GLN A 146 -5.97 14.38 11.52
N VAL A 147 -7.13 13.79 11.19
CA VAL A 147 -7.36 13.18 9.89
C VAL A 147 -7.46 14.29 8.84
N MET A 148 -6.68 14.15 7.77
CA MET A 148 -6.73 15.08 6.65
C MET A 148 -7.94 14.79 5.76
N SER A 149 -8.58 15.84 5.25
CA SER A 149 -9.67 15.72 4.28
C SER A 149 -9.10 15.53 2.87
N ARG A 150 -9.66 14.64 2.05
CA ARG A 150 -9.16 14.39 0.69
C ARG A 150 -9.69 15.43 -0.31
N ASN A 151 -8.84 15.93 -1.19
CA ASN A 151 -9.21 16.70 -2.38
C ASN A 151 -9.07 15.81 -3.64
N TRP A 152 -9.52 16.27 -4.83
CA TRP A 152 -9.36 15.52 -6.09
C TRP A 152 -7.87 15.39 -6.47
N GLY A 153 -7.44 14.20 -6.91
CA GLY A 153 -6.03 13.80 -6.92
C GLY A 153 -5.52 13.47 -5.50
N GLN A 154 -4.29 12.98 -5.33
CA GLN A 154 -3.80 12.46 -4.04
C GLN A 154 -3.43 13.55 -3.01
N ASN A 155 -4.26 14.61 -2.94
CA ASN A 155 -4.03 15.82 -2.18
C ASN A 155 -4.84 15.78 -0.87
N GLY A 156 -4.16 15.69 0.27
CA GLY A 156 -4.79 15.85 1.58
C GLY A 156 -4.85 17.33 1.98
N ARG A 157 -6.03 17.85 2.31
CA ARG A 157 -6.26 19.17 2.90
C ARG A 157 -6.35 19.08 4.41
N ALA A 158 -5.50 19.80 5.12
CA ALA A 158 -5.70 20.11 6.53
C ALA A 158 -6.52 21.40 6.65
N THR A 159 -7.60 21.39 7.43
CA THR A 159 -8.29 22.61 7.86
C THR A 159 -7.42 23.34 8.89
N PRO A 160 -7.47 24.69 8.95
CA PRO A 160 -6.75 25.42 9.97
C PRO A 160 -7.37 25.12 11.34
N ILE A 161 -6.52 25.18 12.37
CA ILE A 161 -6.94 25.24 13.78
C ILE A 161 -7.40 26.66 14.06
#